data_AF-A0A838H3H3-F1
#
_entry.id   AF-A0A838H3H3-F1
#
_cell.length_a   1.000
_cell.length_b   1.000
_cell.length_c   1.000
_cell.angle_alpha   90.00
_cell.angle_beta   90.00
_cell.angle_gamma   90.00
#
_symmetry.space_group_name_H-M   'P 1'
#
loop_
_entity.id
_entity.type
_entity.pdbx_description
1 polymer ?
#
loop_
_entity_poly.entity_id
_entity_poly.type
_entity_poly.pdbx_seq_one_letter_code
_entity_poly.pdbx_strand_id
1 'polypeptide(L)'
;MSAPALVALAHGSRDPRSAHCVREIVANTRRLRPDLRVEPAFLDHVRPDLDAVVDRLVAKGHVEIVVVPLLLTSAYHARVDVPEVVQRAAIRHPGVAVRASDVIGTDAALLSILDERLRESLRCARIRELDALVLAAAGSSDALANAQVARLSRVWGARHRLPTSVAFASTAPPSTGEAVRDWRRQGRRHVAVGSLFIAPGTLPDRAAELALEAGAVAVSTPLGAHDELGRMILARYSVGALQLVELPA
;
A
#
# COMPACT_ATOMS: atom_id res chain seq x y z
N MET A 1 -21.31 1.08 23.34
CA MET A 1 -21.18 0.53 21.97
C MET A 1 -19.76 0.02 21.81
N SER A 2 -19.57 -1.19 21.26
CA SER A 2 -18.22 -1.67 20.94
C SER A 2 -17.66 -0.85 19.78
N ALA A 3 -16.36 -0.62 19.73
CA ALA A 3 -15.74 0.02 18.57
C ALA A 3 -16.07 -0.77 17.27
N PRO A 4 -16.32 -0.09 16.13
CA PRO A 4 -16.49 -0.74 14.83
C PRO A 4 -15.36 -1.74 14.54
N ALA A 5 -15.67 -2.90 13.97
CA ALA A 5 -14.63 -3.81 13.53
C ALA A 5 -13.88 -3.22 12.31
N LEU A 6 -12.58 -3.42 12.24
CA LEU A 6 -11.74 -3.00 11.11
C LEU A 6 -11.49 -4.19 10.18
N VAL A 7 -11.83 -4.07 8.91
CA VAL A 7 -11.42 -5.02 7.87
C VAL A 7 -10.35 -4.39 6.98
N ALA A 8 -9.12 -4.89 7.05
CA ALA A 8 -8.03 -4.47 6.17
C ALA A 8 -8.17 -5.22 4.84
N LEU A 9 -8.62 -4.52 3.80
CA LEU A 9 -8.96 -5.10 2.51
C LEU A 9 -7.80 -4.92 1.53
N ALA A 10 -7.09 -6.01 1.25
CA ALA A 10 -6.06 -6.05 0.21
C ALA A 10 -6.67 -6.46 -1.13
N HIS A 11 -6.01 -6.14 -2.25
CA HIS A 11 -6.43 -6.66 -3.54
C HIS A 11 -6.31 -8.20 -3.61
N GLY A 12 -5.22 -8.73 -3.05
CA GLY A 12 -4.88 -10.14 -3.14
C GLY A 12 -3.93 -10.43 -4.30
N SER A 13 -3.18 -11.53 -4.18
CA SER A 13 -2.19 -11.96 -5.16
C SER A 13 -2.11 -13.47 -5.14
N ARG A 14 -1.79 -14.07 -6.29
CA ARG A 14 -1.48 -15.51 -6.36
C ARG A 14 -0.17 -15.84 -5.63
N ASP A 15 0.69 -14.84 -5.39
CA ASP A 15 1.90 -15.01 -4.62
C ASP A 15 1.58 -15.13 -3.12
N PRO A 16 1.90 -16.27 -2.46
CA PRO A 16 1.59 -16.48 -1.05
C PRO A 16 2.32 -15.51 -0.12
N ARG A 17 3.47 -14.95 -0.52
CA ARG A 17 4.22 -13.95 0.26
C ARG A 17 3.39 -12.68 0.45
N SER A 18 2.56 -12.32 -0.53
CA SER A 18 1.68 -11.16 -0.45
C SER A 18 0.64 -11.34 0.65
N ALA A 19 -0.07 -12.46 0.65
CA ALA A 19 -1.08 -12.78 1.66
C ALA A 19 -0.45 -12.93 3.06
N HIS A 20 0.75 -13.49 3.15
CA HIS A 20 1.49 -13.55 4.41
C HIS A 20 1.78 -12.14 4.95
N CYS A 21 2.37 -11.26 4.12
CA CYS A 21 2.66 -9.88 4.49
C CYS A 21 1.40 -9.11 4.94
N VAL A 22 0.26 -9.30 4.28
CA VAL A 22 -1.01 -8.66 4.69
C VAL A 22 -1.45 -9.14 6.08
N ARG A 23 -1.29 -10.43 6.39
CA ARG A 23 -1.59 -10.95 7.73
C ARG A 23 -0.64 -10.39 8.78
N GLU A 24 0.64 -10.20 8.46
CA GLU A 24 1.60 -9.55 9.35
C GLU A 24 1.26 -8.06 9.57
N ILE A 25 0.85 -7.33 8.52
CA ILE A 25 0.35 -5.96 8.64
C ILE A 25 -0.83 -5.92 9.62
N VAL A 26 -1.81 -6.82 9.47
CA VAL A 26 -2.95 -6.91 10.38
C VAL A 26 -2.51 -7.26 11.80
N ALA A 27 -1.56 -8.18 11.99
CA ALA A 27 -1.02 -8.52 13.30
C ALA A 27 -0.36 -7.30 13.97
N ASN A 28 0.41 -6.51 13.23
CA ASN A 28 1.01 -5.27 13.73
C ASN A 28 -0.03 -4.20 14.06
N THR A 29 -1.06 -4.04 13.23
CA THR A 29 -2.19 -3.14 13.55
C THR A 29 -2.91 -3.57 14.83
N ARG A 30 -3.15 -4.87 15.04
CA ARG A 30 -3.71 -5.40 16.30
C ARG A 30 -2.79 -5.13 17.49
N ARG A 31 -1.48 -5.23 17.32
CA ARG A 31 -0.51 -4.93 18.38
C ARG A 31 -0.55 -3.44 18.77
N LEU A 32 -0.74 -2.55 17.80
CA LEU A 32 -0.87 -1.10 18.04
C LEU A 32 -2.21 -0.73 18.68
N ARG A 33 -3.27 -1.50 18.44
CA ARG A 33 -4.61 -1.34 19.03
C ARG A 33 -5.20 -2.68 19.49
N PRO A 34 -4.77 -3.22 20.65
CA PRO A 34 -5.18 -4.54 21.13
C PRO A 34 -6.69 -4.68 21.41
N ASP A 35 -7.35 -3.55 21.66
CA ASP A 35 -8.78 -3.43 21.90
C ASP A 35 -9.64 -3.55 20.62
N LEU A 36 -9.04 -3.37 19.44
CA LEU A 36 -9.74 -3.32 18.17
C LEU A 36 -9.78 -4.68 17.47
N ARG A 37 -10.98 -5.10 17.03
CA ARG A 37 -11.10 -6.26 16.13
C ARG A 37 -10.63 -5.86 14.74
N VAL A 38 -9.47 -6.35 14.32
CA VAL A 38 -8.93 -6.14 12.97
C VAL A 38 -8.94 -7.46 12.22
N GLU A 39 -9.40 -7.53 10.96
CA GLU A 39 -9.41 -8.75 10.13
C GLU A 39 -8.81 -8.49 8.74
N PRO A 40 -8.06 -9.43 8.16
CA PRO A 40 -7.67 -9.35 6.76
C PRO A 40 -8.81 -9.84 5.85
N ALA A 41 -9.05 -9.14 4.74
CA ALA A 41 -9.86 -9.60 3.63
C ALA A 41 -9.13 -9.35 2.30
N PHE A 42 -9.52 -10.09 1.27
CA PHE A 42 -8.95 -9.97 -0.07
C PHE A 42 -10.06 -9.80 -1.13
N LEU A 43 -9.83 -8.93 -2.11
CA LEU A 43 -10.74 -8.76 -3.25
C LEU A 43 -10.71 -9.97 -4.19
N ASP A 44 -9.53 -10.50 -4.48
CA ASP A 44 -9.31 -11.58 -5.43
C ASP A 44 -8.19 -12.53 -4.96
N HIS A 45 -8.09 -13.69 -5.62
CA HIS A 45 -7.02 -14.69 -5.59
C HIS A 45 -6.84 -15.46 -4.29
N VAL A 46 -7.18 -14.85 -3.15
CA VAL A 46 -6.90 -15.36 -1.81
C VAL A 46 -8.18 -15.29 -0.99
N ARG A 47 -8.34 -16.22 -0.05
CA ARG A 47 -9.39 -16.19 0.96
C ARG A 47 -8.83 -15.76 2.32
N PRO A 48 -9.64 -15.15 3.19
CA PRO A 48 -11.09 -14.90 3.03
C PRO A 48 -11.40 -13.67 2.16
N ASP A 49 -12.52 -13.72 1.44
CA ASP A 49 -13.08 -12.53 0.78
C ASP A 49 -13.80 -11.63 1.81
N LEU A 50 -14.22 -10.43 1.37
CA LEU A 50 -14.88 -9.47 2.26
C LEU A 50 -16.17 -10.04 2.86
N ASP A 51 -17.00 -10.70 2.06
CA ASP A 51 -18.28 -11.25 2.52
C ASP A 51 -18.09 -12.30 3.61
N ALA A 52 -17.13 -13.22 3.44
CA ALA A 52 -16.82 -14.22 4.46
C ALA A 52 -16.26 -13.61 5.75
N VAL A 53 -15.56 -12.48 5.67
CA VAL A 53 -15.11 -11.75 6.87
C VAL A 53 -16.28 -11.07 7.55
N VAL A 54 -17.15 -10.37 6.80
CA VAL A 54 -18.33 -9.71 7.34
C VAL A 54 -19.28 -10.73 7.97
N ASP A 55 -19.61 -11.82 7.28
CA ASP A 55 -20.47 -12.91 7.81
C ASP A 55 -19.97 -13.39 9.20
N ARG A 56 -18.65 -13.55 9.37
CA ARG A 56 -18.04 -13.97 10.65
C ARG A 56 -18.06 -12.88 11.71
N LEU A 57 -17.96 -11.60 11.34
CA LEU A 57 -18.04 -10.49 12.28
C LEU A 57 -19.49 -10.30 12.77
N VAL A 58 -20.46 -10.41 11.88
CA VAL A 58 -21.90 -10.33 12.21
C VAL A 58 -22.31 -11.48 13.11
N ALA A 59 -21.86 -12.72 12.83
CA ALA A 59 -22.09 -13.87 13.70
C ALA A 59 -21.51 -13.70 15.14
N LYS A 60 -20.56 -12.79 15.32
CA LYS A 60 -19.97 -12.42 16.61
C LYS A 60 -20.61 -11.17 17.25
N GLY A 61 -21.68 -10.64 16.66
CA GLY A 61 -22.43 -9.50 17.17
C GLY A 61 -21.88 -8.13 16.77
N HIS A 62 -20.96 -8.04 15.81
CA HIS A 62 -20.54 -6.73 15.28
C HIS A 62 -21.62 -6.15 14.37
N VAL A 63 -22.07 -4.94 14.71
CA VAL A 63 -23.09 -4.17 13.96
C VAL A 63 -22.51 -2.98 13.19
N GLU A 64 -21.22 -2.68 13.39
CA GLU A 64 -20.49 -1.59 12.74
C GLU A 64 -19.15 -2.12 12.23
N ILE A 65 -18.85 -1.89 10.95
CA ILE A 65 -17.65 -2.38 10.27
C ILE A 65 -17.06 -1.28 9.38
N VAL A 66 -15.79 -0.99 9.58
CA VAL A 66 -15.00 -0.09 8.72
C VAL A 66 -14.02 -0.92 7.89
N VAL A 67 -14.16 -0.83 6.57
CA VAL A 67 -13.28 -1.46 5.59
C VAL A 67 -12.19 -0.45 5.22
N VAL A 68 -10.93 -0.79 5.46
CA VAL A 68 -9.77 0.04 5.11
C VAL A 68 -9.04 -0.59 3.91
N PRO A 69 -9.12 0.00 2.71
CA PRO A 69 -8.44 -0.53 1.54
C PRO A 69 -6.92 -0.33 1.63
N LEU A 70 -6.17 -1.43 1.55
CA LEU A 70 -4.71 -1.43 1.51
C LEU A 70 -4.21 -1.12 0.09
N LEU A 71 -4.52 0.07 -0.40
CA LEU A 71 -4.17 0.58 -1.72
C LEU A 71 -3.41 1.91 -1.59
N LEU A 72 -2.36 2.09 -2.39
CA LEU A 72 -1.52 3.30 -2.34
C LEU A 72 -2.05 4.41 -3.26
N THR A 73 -2.79 4.08 -4.31
CA THR A 73 -3.39 5.06 -5.21
C THR A 73 -4.88 4.78 -5.36
N SER A 74 -5.66 5.84 -5.54
CA SER A 74 -7.09 5.74 -5.79
C SER A 74 -7.37 5.51 -7.28
N ALA A 75 -6.85 4.39 -7.82
CA ALA A 75 -7.12 3.94 -9.18
C ALA A 75 -8.44 3.14 -9.26
N TYR A 76 -8.70 2.49 -10.40
CA TYR A 76 -9.92 1.71 -10.69
C TYR A 76 -10.43 0.87 -9.50
N HIS A 77 -9.57 0.02 -8.91
CA HIS A 77 -9.94 -0.85 -7.80
C HIS A 77 -10.48 -0.11 -6.57
N ALA A 78 -9.97 1.09 -6.29
CA ALA A 78 -10.46 1.91 -5.18
C ALA A 78 -11.82 2.55 -5.48
N ARG A 79 -12.10 2.85 -6.76
CA ARG A 79 -13.32 3.57 -7.18
C ARG A 79 -14.47 2.65 -7.59
N VAL A 80 -14.18 1.39 -7.92
CA VAL A 80 -15.16 0.44 -8.45
C VAL A 80 -15.27 -0.79 -7.54
N ASP A 81 -14.21 -1.59 -7.46
CA ASP A 81 -14.26 -2.90 -6.79
C ASP A 81 -14.57 -2.78 -5.30
N VAL A 82 -13.90 -1.86 -4.60
CA VAL A 82 -14.11 -1.66 -3.15
C VAL A 82 -15.56 -1.23 -2.84
N PRO A 83 -16.12 -0.17 -3.47
CA PRO A 83 -17.53 0.16 -3.32
C PRO A 83 -18.49 -0.98 -3.61
N GLU A 84 -18.24 -1.77 -4.66
CA GLU A 84 -19.11 -2.88 -5.05
C GLU A 84 -19.16 -3.97 -3.96
N VAL A 85 -18.00 -4.41 -3.46
CA VAL A 85 -17.96 -5.46 -2.41
C VAL A 85 -18.55 -4.96 -1.09
N VAL A 86 -18.39 -3.68 -0.77
CA VAL A 86 -18.98 -3.08 0.44
C VAL A 86 -20.50 -2.98 0.31
N GLN A 87 -21.01 -2.56 -0.85
CA GLN A 87 -22.44 -2.50 -1.11
C GLN A 87 -23.07 -3.90 -1.05
N ARG A 88 -22.41 -4.90 -1.61
CA ARG A 88 -22.86 -6.29 -1.54
C ARG A 88 -22.94 -6.80 -0.09
N ALA A 89 -21.92 -6.52 0.72
CA ALA A 89 -21.92 -6.86 2.14
C ALA A 89 -23.05 -6.16 2.91
N ALA A 90 -23.31 -4.88 2.62
CA ALA A 90 -24.40 -4.12 3.24
C ALA A 90 -25.79 -4.65 2.86
N ILE A 91 -26.00 -5.02 1.59
CA ILE A 91 -27.26 -5.65 1.13
C ILE A 91 -27.48 -7.00 1.83
N ARG A 92 -26.40 -7.76 2.02
CA ARG A 92 -26.44 -9.07 2.69
C ARG A 92 -26.77 -8.97 4.19
N HIS A 93 -26.41 -7.86 4.84
CA HIS A 93 -26.64 -7.62 6.27
C HIS A 93 -27.29 -6.24 6.54
N PRO A 94 -28.61 -6.09 6.32
CA PRO A 94 -29.29 -4.79 6.41
C PRO A 94 -29.23 -4.09 7.78
N GLY A 95 -28.97 -4.83 8.86
CA GLY A 95 -28.83 -4.30 10.22
C GLY A 95 -27.40 -3.94 10.62
N VAL A 96 -26.45 -3.98 9.67
CA VAL A 96 -25.02 -3.79 9.94
C VAL A 96 -24.51 -2.63 9.10
N ALA A 97 -23.93 -1.62 9.75
CA ALA A 97 -23.35 -0.48 9.07
C ALA A 97 -21.94 -0.84 8.57
N VAL A 98 -21.80 -1.08 7.27
CA VAL A 98 -20.52 -1.35 6.61
C VAL A 98 -20.09 -0.13 5.79
N ARG A 99 -18.92 0.42 6.07
CA ARG A 99 -18.37 1.59 5.34
C ARG A 99 -16.93 1.36 4.92
N ALA A 100 -16.57 1.77 3.71
CA ALA A 100 -15.18 1.91 3.32
C ALA A 100 -14.63 3.27 3.74
N SER A 101 -13.40 3.29 4.28
CA SER A 101 -12.59 4.51 4.36
C SER A 101 -11.97 4.83 3.00
N ASP A 102 -11.32 6.00 2.92
CA ASP A 102 -10.33 6.23 1.87
C ASP A 102 -9.22 5.18 1.90
N VAL A 103 -8.56 4.99 0.76
CA VAL A 103 -7.36 4.17 0.63
C VAL A 103 -6.21 4.70 1.51
N ILE A 104 -5.21 3.87 1.82
CA ILE A 104 -3.98 4.31 2.51
C ILE A 104 -3.39 5.56 1.84
N GLY A 105 -3.29 5.53 0.51
CA GLY A 105 -2.89 6.67 -0.29
C GLY A 105 -1.37 6.85 -0.36
N THR A 106 -0.94 8.02 -0.85
CA THR A 106 0.47 8.41 -1.03
C THR A 106 0.88 9.46 0.01
N ASP A 107 0.58 9.21 1.28
CA ASP A 107 0.97 10.11 2.35
C ASP A 107 2.50 10.17 2.51
N ALA A 108 3.03 11.34 2.90
CA ALA A 108 4.46 11.54 3.15
C ALA A 108 4.99 10.65 4.28
N ALA A 109 4.14 10.17 5.19
CA ALA A 109 4.49 9.19 6.21
C ALA A 109 5.12 7.91 5.61
N LEU A 110 4.70 7.49 4.41
CA LEU A 110 5.29 6.34 3.70
C LEU A 110 6.78 6.54 3.37
N LEU A 111 7.24 7.78 3.24
CA LEU A 111 8.65 8.05 2.96
C LEU A 111 9.55 7.67 4.13
N SER A 112 9.04 7.65 5.37
CA SER A 112 9.82 7.15 6.51
C SER A 112 10.14 5.65 6.34
N ILE A 113 9.13 4.86 5.96
CA ILE A 113 9.27 3.44 5.67
C ILE A 113 10.23 3.24 4.49
N LEU A 114 10.03 3.99 3.42
CA LEU A 114 10.88 3.93 2.23
C LEU A 114 12.35 4.23 2.56
N ASP A 115 12.61 5.25 3.38
CA ASP A 115 13.95 5.62 3.81
C ASP A 115 14.62 4.48 4.60
N GLU A 116 13.87 3.82 5.49
CA GLU A 116 14.38 2.68 6.25
C GLU A 116 14.72 1.51 5.32
N ARG A 117 13.80 1.13 4.43
CA ARG A 117 14.03 0.04 3.46
C ARG A 117 15.21 0.34 2.53
N LEU A 118 15.34 1.59 2.08
CA LEU A 118 16.47 2.02 1.26
C LEU A 118 17.78 1.91 2.04
N ARG A 119 17.84 2.42 3.27
CA ARG A 119 19.05 2.33 4.11
C ARG A 119 19.45 0.88 4.37
N GLU A 120 18.49 -0.01 4.63
CA GLU A 120 18.73 -1.45 4.78
C GLU A 120 19.38 -2.02 3.51
N SER A 121 18.78 -1.81 2.33
CA SER A 121 19.32 -2.32 1.07
C SER A 121 20.69 -1.73 0.72
N LEU A 122 20.93 -0.45 0.96
CA LEU A 122 22.23 0.18 0.71
C LEU A 122 23.32 -0.36 1.63
N ARG A 123 23.00 -0.60 2.90
CA ARG A 123 23.92 -1.22 3.87
C ARG A 123 24.30 -2.63 3.43
N CYS A 124 23.33 -3.44 3.01
CA CYS A 124 23.57 -4.79 2.49
C CYS A 124 24.47 -4.77 1.25
N ALA A 125 24.25 -3.81 0.34
CA ALA A 125 25.07 -3.62 -0.86
C ALA A 125 26.40 -2.89 -0.62
N ARG A 126 26.69 -2.47 0.63
CA ARG A 126 27.88 -1.67 1.02
C ARG A 126 28.02 -0.35 0.23
N ILE A 127 26.90 0.24 -0.17
CA ILE A 127 26.83 1.52 -0.87
C ILE A 127 26.74 2.65 0.15
N ARG A 128 27.57 3.69 -0.02
CA ARG A 128 27.65 4.85 0.90
C ARG A 128 27.08 6.13 0.33
N GLU A 129 26.90 6.18 -0.99
CA GLU A 129 26.51 7.39 -1.71
C GLU A 129 25.37 7.06 -2.67
N LEU A 130 24.49 8.05 -2.86
CA LEU A 130 23.43 8.03 -3.85
C LEU A 130 23.45 9.34 -4.61
N ASP A 131 23.23 9.28 -5.92
CA ASP A 131 23.16 10.46 -6.79
C ASP A 131 21.82 10.59 -7.54
N ALA A 132 20.97 9.56 -7.52
CA ALA A 132 19.58 9.62 -7.97
C ALA A 132 18.71 8.50 -7.34
N LEU A 133 17.40 8.72 -7.30
CA LEU A 133 16.41 7.70 -6.93
C LEU A 133 15.38 7.48 -8.06
N VAL A 134 15.06 6.23 -8.34
CA VAL A 134 13.84 5.85 -9.07
C VAL A 134 12.82 5.35 -8.05
N LEU A 135 11.65 5.99 -7.97
CA LEU A 135 10.54 5.47 -7.16
C LEU A 135 9.69 4.52 -8.01
N ALA A 136 9.77 3.22 -7.72
CA ALA A 136 9.05 2.17 -8.41
C ALA A 136 7.67 1.95 -7.78
N ALA A 137 6.61 1.95 -8.60
CA ALA A 137 5.25 1.64 -8.18
C ALA A 137 4.56 0.69 -9.17
N ALA A 138 3.36 0.19 -8.86
CA ALA A 138 2.65 -0.72 -9.75
C ALA A 138 2.33 -0.08 -11.12
N GLY A 139 1.92 1.19 -11.13
CA GLY A 139 1.40 1.87 -12.32
C GLY A 139 -0.10 1.68 -12.49
N SER A 140 -0.73 2.66 -13.15
CA SER A 140 -2.15 2.65 -13.47
C SER A 140 -2.39 3.22 -14.86
N SER A 141 -3.49 2.85 -15.49
CA SER A 141 -4.03 3.57 -16.65
C SER A 141 -4.59 4.95 -16.27
N ASP A 142 -4.89 5.20 -15.00
CA ASP A 142 -5.29 6.53 -14.51
C ASP A 142 -4.05 7.43 -14.34
N ALA A 143 -3.92 8.44 -15.20
CA ALA A 143 -2.83 9.40 -15.16
C ALA A 143 -2.76 10.19 -13.83
N LEU A 144 -3.90 10.43 -13.17
CA LEU A 144 -3.92 11.11 -11.87
C LEU A 144 -3.32 10.23 -10.77
N ALA A 145 -3.57 8.92 -10.80
CA ALA A 145 -2.95 7.97 -9.87
C ALA A 145 -1.43 7.95 -10.03
N ASN A 146 -0.93 7.95 -11.27
CA ASN A 146 0.51 8.03 -11.54
C ASN A 146 1.10 9.38 -11.12
N ALA A 147 0.37 10.48 -11.30
CA ALA A 147 0.79 11.82 -10.89
C ALA A 147 0.92 11.95 -9.36
N GLN A 148 0.10 11.23 -8.58
CA GLN A 148 0.23 11.16 -7.12
C GLN A 148 1.56 10.50 -6.70
N VAL A 149 1.96 9.40 -7.36
CA VAL A 149 3.27 8.77 -7.14
C VAL A 149 4.41 9.71 -7.53
N ALA A 150 4.28 10.40 -8.66
CA ALA A 150 5.28 11.40 -9.10
C ALA A 150 5.42 12.57 -8.12
N ARG A 151 4.33 12.97 -7.46
CA ARG A 151 4.38 13.98 -6.40
C ARG A 151 5.14 13.46 -5.18
N LEU A 152 4.85 12.23 -4.74
CA LEU A 152 5.53 11.63 -3.60
C LEU A 152 7.05 11.47 -3.85
N SER A 153 7.43 11.07 -5.06
CA SER A 153 8.83 11.02 -5.52
C SER A 153 9.53 12.38 -5.39
N ARG A 154 8.89 13.46 -5.85
CA ARG A 154 9.42 14.83 -5.72
C ARG A 154 9.55 15.29 -4.26
N VAL A 155 8.61 14.91 -3.39
CA VAL A 155 8.71 15.20 -1.94
C VAL A 155 9.93 14.51 -1.34
N TRP A 156 10.17 13.25 -1.69
CA TRP A 156 11.38 12.54 -1.27
C TRP A 156 12.65 13.22 -1.79
N GLY A 157 12.67 13.59 -3.07
CA GLY A 157 13.81 14.28 -3.69
C GLY A 157 14.14 15.62 -3.01
N ALA A 158 13.12 16.41 -2.67
CA ALA A 158 13.29 17.66 -1.94
C ALA A 158 13.87 17.44 -0.53
N ARG A 159 13.42 16.41 0.18
CA ARG A 159 13.90 16.06 1.53
C ARG A 159 15.38 15.66 1.52
N HIS A 160 15.80 14.87 0.53
CA HIS A 160 17.14 14.29 0.45
C HIS A 160 18.10 15.05 -0.46
N ARG A 161 17.62 16.11 -1.13
CA ARG A 161 18.37 16.92 -2.10
C ARG A 161 18.97 16.06 -3.23
N LEU A 162 18.19 15.09 -3.70
CA LEU A 162 18.57 14.19 -4.78
C LEU A 162 17.56 14.27 -5.93
N PRO A 163 18.02 14.16 -7.19
CA PRO A 163 17.11 14.06 -8.32
C PRO A 163 16.35 12.74 -8.26
N THR A 164 15.09 12.78 -8.67
CA THR A 164 14.19 11.62 -8.61
C THR A 164 13.40 11.46 -9.90
N SER A 165 13.17 10.22 -10.29
CA SER A 165 12.16 9.86 -11.30
C SER A 165 11.17 8.84 -10.73
N VAL A 166 10.12 8.55 -11.48
CA VAL A 166 9.22 7.42 -11.19
C VAL A 166 9.36 6.37 -12.26
N ALA A 167 9.07 5.14 -11.88
CA ALA A 167 8.92 4.02 -12.79
C ALA A 167 7.74 3.17 -12.38
N PHE A 168 7.12 2.50 -13.35
CA PHE A 168 5.95 1.69 -13.13
C PHE A 168 6.16 0.26 -13.62
N ALA A 169 5.70 -0.71 -12.83
CA ALA A 169 5.90 -2.13 -13.11
C ALA A 169 4.90 -2.74 -14.10
N SER A 170 3.89 -1.98 -14.53
CA SER A 170 2.81 -2.48 -15.40
C SER A 170 2.49 -1.53 -16.57
N THR A 171 1.33 -0.89 -16.53
CA THR A 171 0.62 -0.26 -17.66
C THR A 171 1.15 1.10 -18.08
N ALA A 172 2.05 1.70 -17.32
CA ALA A 172 2.58 3.03 -17.58
C ALA A 172 4.11 2.99 -17.81
N PRO A 173 4.65 3.75 -18.77
CA PRO A 173 6.09 3.96 -18.87
C PRO A 173 6.56 5.07 -17.90
N PRO A 174 7.86 5.13 -17.57
CA PRO A 174 8.88 4.14 -17.91
C PRO A 174 8.86 2.93 -16.96
N SER A 175 9.37 1.80 -17.42
CA SER A 175 9.74 0.68 -16.55
C SER A 175 10.94 1.05 -15.66
N THR A 176 11.19 0.28 -14.60
CA THR A 176 12.33 0.54 -13.70
C THR A 176 13.66 0.46 -14.43
N GLY A 177 13.83 -0.52 -15.33
CA GLY A 177 15.05 -0.64 -16.12
C GLY A 177 15.28 0.51 -17.09
N GLU A 178 14.23 1.08 -17.68
CA GLU A 178 14.32 2.28 -18.51
C GLU A 178 14.72 3.51 -17.68
N ALA A 179 14.03 3.75 -16.56
CA ALA A 179 14.32 4.89 -15.69
C ALA A 179 15.76 4.85 -15.13
N VAL A 180 16.28 3.67 -14.77
CA VAL A 180 17.67 3.51 -14.33
C VAL A 180 18.64 3.77 -15.48
N ARG A 181 18.39 3.22 -16.68
CA ARG A 181 19.23 3.49 -17.86
C ARG A 181 19.26 4.96 -18.22
N ASP A 182 18.15 5.67 -18.07
CA ASP A 182 18.05 7.11 -18.32
C ASP A 182 18.94 7.91 -17.38
N TRP A 183 18.95 7.60 -16.09
CA TRP A 183 19.88 8.23 -15.15
C TRP A 183 21.33 7.93 -15.47
N ARG A 184 21.65 6.68 -15.84
CA ARG A 184 23.01 6.29 -16.24
C ARG A 184 23.49 7.02 -17.49
N ARG A 185 22.62 7.23 -18.49
CA ARG A 185 22.93 8.04 -19.69
C ARG A 185 23.24 9.50 -19.34
N GLN A 186 22.68 10.01 -18.25
CA GLN A 186 22.97 11.36 -17.72
C GLN A 186 24.21 11.38 -16.80
N GLY A 187 24.96 10.29 -16.71
CA GLY A 187 26.21 10.21 -15.96
C GLY A 187 26.06 9.85 -14.47
N ARG A 188 24.83 9.55 -13.99
CA ARG A 188 24.61 9.06 -12.62
C ARG A 188 25.14 7.65 -12.46
N ARG A 189 25.87 7.38 -11.38
CA ARG A 189 26.53 6.10 -11.11
C ARG A 189 25.94 5.36 -9.91
N HIS A 190 25.30 6.05 -8.98
CA HIS A 190 24.77 5.49 -7.75
C HIS A 190 23.25 5.66 -7.68
N VAL A 191 22.56 5.06 -8.66
CA VAL A 191 21.11 5.10 -8.79
C VAL A 191 20.49 3.99 -7.95
N ALA A 192 19.69 4.33 -6.96
CA ALA A 192 18.89 3.35 -6.21
C ALA A 192 17.43 3.35 -6.67
N VAL A 193 16.75 2.25 -6.38
CA VAL A 193 15.30 2.11 -6.61
C VAL A 193 14.58 1.93 -5.28
N GLY A 194 13.62 2.82 -5.01
CA GLY A 194 12.71 2.72 -3.88
C GLY A 194 11.43 2.00 -4.28
N SER A 195 11.06 0.94 -3.57
CA SER A 195 9.89 0.11 -3.83
C SER A 195 8.65 0.63 -3.11
N LEU A 196 7.79 1.35 -3.83
CA LEU A 196 6.49 1.81 -3.35
C LEU A 196 5.41 0.74 -3.60
N PHE A 197 5.55 -0.39 -2.90
CA PHE A 197 4.62 -1.52 -2.89
C PHE A 197 4.32 -1.93 -1.44
N ILE A 198 3.07 -2.28 -1.12
CA ILE A 198 2.74 -2.70 0.26
C ILE A 198 3.34 -4.06 0.58
N ALA A 199 3.25 -5.01 -0.34
CA ALA A 199 3.63 -6.40 -0.12
C ALA A 199 4.54 -6.93 -1.25
N PRO A 200 5.36 -7.96 -0.99
CA PRO A 200 6.10 -8.68 -2.03
C PRO A 200 5.17 -9.38 -3.02
N GLY A 201 5.70 -9.71 -4.19
CA GLY A 201 4.96 -10.34 -5.27
C GLY A 201 5.63 -10.19 -6.63
N THR A 202 4.97 -10.69 -7.67
CA THR A 202 5.51 -10.70 -9.04
C THR A 202 5.87 -9.31 -9.58
N LEU A 203 5.03 -8.29 -9.35
CA LEU A 203 5.28 -6.93 -9.82
C LEU A 203 6.51 -6.27 -9.16
N PRO A 204 6.63 -6.20 -7.81
CA PRO A 204 7.83 -5.64 -7.20
C PRO A 204 9.08 -6.45 -7.51
N ASP A 205 8.98 -7.78 -7.60
CA ASP A 205 10.12 -8.64 -7.96
C ASP A 205 10.60 -8.33 -9.39
N ARG A 206 9.68 -8.25 -10.36
CA ARG A 206 10.03 -7.91 -11.74
C ARG A 206 10.62 -6.50 -11.85
N ALA A 207 10.07 -5.55 -11.11
CA ALA A 207 10.59 -4.20 -11.05
C ALA A 207 12.02 -4.15 -10.48
N ALA A 208 12.31 -4.97 -9.47
CA ALA A 208 13.64 -5.09 -8.88
C ALA A 208 14.64 -5.75 -9.83
N GLU A 209 14.27 -6.84 -10.49
CA GLU A 209 15.09 -7.51 -11.50
C GLU A 209 15.51 -6.54 -12.61
N LEU A 210 14.54 -5.86 -13.24
CA LEU A 210 14.79 -4.90 -14.31
C LEU A 210 15.69 -3.73 -13.87
N ALA A 211 15.53 -3.29 -12.62
CA ALA A 211 16.37 -2.23 -12.06
C ALA A 211 17.84 -2.68 -11.89
N LEU A 212 18.05 -3.87 -11.33
CA LEU A 212 19.39 -4.43 -11.11
C LEU A 212 20.08 -4.75 -12.44
N GLU A 213 19.37 -5.34 -13.41
CA GLU A 213 19.87 -5.57 -14.77
C GLU A 213 20.30 -4.27 -15.46
N ALA A 214 19.58 -3.16 -15.22
CA ALA A 214 19.92 -1.83 -15.73
C ALA A 214 21.11 -1.17 -15.00
N GLY A 215 21.57 -1.75 -13.88
CA GLY A 215 22.70 -1.26 -13.09
C GLY A 215 22.31 -0.33 -11.94
N ALA A 216 21.12 -0.50 -11.36
CA ALA A 216 20.82 0.10 -10.06
C ALA A 216 21.74 -0.48 -8.98
N VAL A 217 22.23 0.36 -8.07
CA VAL A 217 23.17 -0.05 -7.02
C VAL A 217 22.48 -0.71 -5.83
N ALA A 218 21.19 -0.46 -5.66
CA ALA A 218 20.34 -1.08 -4.65
C ALA A 218 18.86 -0.94 -5.04
N VAL A 219 18.05 -1.91 -4.60
CA VAL A 219 16.58 -1.84 -4.65
C VAL A 219 16.05 -2.09 -3.24
N SER A 220 15.19 -1.20 -2.74
CA SER A 220 14.56 -1.39 -1.43
C SER A 220 13.55 -2.55 -1.48
N THR A 221 13.35 -3.23 -0.36
CA THR A 221 12.19 -4.14 -0.24
C THR A 221 10.89 -3.32 -0.27
N PRO A 222 9.73 -3.97 -0.54
CA PRO A 222 8.41 -3.38 -0.30
C PRO A 222 8.26 -2.85 1.13
N LEU A 223 7.25 -2.00 1.34
CA LEU A 223 6.95 -1.36 2.63
C LEU A 223 6.79 -2.40 3.75
N GLY A 224 6.03 -3.45 3.49
CA GLY A 224 5.83 -4.58 4.38
C GLY A 224 5.01 -4.22 5.62
N ALA A 225 5.10 -5.09 6.64
CA ALA A 225 4.44 -4.92 7.93
C ALA A 225 5.16 -3.89 8.83
N HIS A 226 5.33 -2.66 8.35
CA HIS A 226 5.93 -1.59 9.14
C HIS A 226 4.90 -0.94 10.09
N ASP A 227 5.33 -0.55 11.30
CA ASP A 227 4.45 0.05 12.30
C ASP A 227 3.76 1.32 11.81
N GLU A 228 4.46 2.13 11.02
CA GLU A 228 3.88 3.33 10.42
C GLU A 228 2.72 3.02 9.48
N LEU A 229 2.79 1.91 8.72
CA LEU A 229 1.66 1.48 7.89
C LEU A 229 0.47 1.05 8.77
N GLY A 230 0.74 0.40 9.90
CA GLY A 230 -0.27 0.11 10.92
C GLY A 230 -0.93 1.38 11.48
N ARG A 231 -0.14 2.42 11.79
CA ARG A 231 -0.67 3.73 12.23
C ARG A 231 -1.52 4.40 11.16
N MET A 232 -1.10 4.35 9.89
CA MET A 232 -1.88 4.88 8.78
C MET A 232 -3.22 4.14 8.60
N ILE A 233 -3.22 2.81 8.74
CA ILE A 233 -4.46 2.01 8.74
C ILE A 233 -5.41 2.47 9.86
N LEU A 234 -4.87 2.68 11.07
CA LEU A 234 -5.67 3.16 12.20
C LEU A 234 -6.18 4.58 11.99
N ALA A 235 -5.41 5.46 11.35
CA ALA A 235 -5.86 6.80 10.99
C ALA A 235 -7.03 6.75 10.00
N ARG A 236 -6.93 5.95 8.94
CA ARG A 236 -8.03 5.74 7.96
C ARG A 236 -9.26 5.13 8.62
N TYR A 237 -9.06 4.14 9.48
CA TYR A 237 -10.11 3.55 10.30
C TYR A 237 -10.81 4.60 11.16
N SER A 238 -10.07 5.49 11.81
CA SER A 238 -10.64 6.48 12.73
C SER A 238 -11.55 7.47 12.01
N VAL A 239 -11.15 7.91 10.82
CA VAL A 239 -12.00 8.74 9.95
C VAL A 239 -13.25 7.98 9.50
N GLY A 240 -13.10 6.73 9.06
CA GLY A 240 -14.24 5.90 8.65
C GLY A 240 -15.22 5.60 9.79
N ALA A 241 -14.70 5.40 11.01
CA ALA A 241 -15.50 5.17 12.20
C ALA A 241 -16.28 6.42 12.62
N LEU A 242 -15.70 7.62 12.49
CA LEU A 242 -16.43 8.87 12.74
C LEU A 242 -17.63 9.06 11.81
N GLN A 243 -17.54 8.55 10.58
CA GLN A 243 -18.64 8.61 9.60
C GLN A 243 -19.76 7.60 9.89
N LEU A 244 -19.58 6.68 10.84
CA LEU A 244 -20.63 5.79 11.34
C LEU A 244 -21.41 6.43 12.49
N VAL A 245 -20.87 7.46 13.14
CA VAL A 245 -21.55 8.14 14.24
C VAL A 245 -22.68 9.01 13.67
N GLU A 246 -23.92 8.66 14.00
CA GLU A 246 -25.06 9.56 13.83
C GLU A 246 -24.94 10.69 14.86
N LEU A 247 -24.59 11.89 14.40
CA LEU A 247 -24.67 13.07 15.26
C LEU A 247 -26.15 13.49 15.36
N PRO A 248 -26.73 13.61 16.57
CA PRO A 248 -28.06 14.20 16.71
C PRO A 248 -28.01 15.64 16.19
N ALA A 249 -29.01 15.99 15.36
CA ALA A 249 -29.20 17.31 14.77
C ALA A 249 -29.54 18.37 15.84
#